data_AF-A0A2G9QGP2-F1
#
_entry.id   AF-A0A2G9QGP2-F1
#
_cell.length_a   1.000
_cell.length_b   1.000
_cell.length_c   1.000
_cell.angle_alpha   90.00
_cell.angle_beta   90.00
_cell.angle_gamma   90.00
#
_symmetry.space_group_name_H-M   'P 1'
#
loop_
_entity.id
_entity.type
_entity.pdbx_description
1 polymer ?
#
loop_
_entity_poly.entity_id
_entity_poly.type
_entity_poly.pdbx_seq_one_letter_code
_entity_poly.pdbx_strand_id
1 'polypeptide(L)'
;MFLVTSVCLVLAGGVTGGWDNLLGVIPGGSSTPIIPRSVCDDVLMDFDALVQAQTGLGTAALIVMDKSTDIVRAIARLIEFYKHESCGQCTPCREGVDWMNKMMWRMCQGNAQEAEIDMLWEISKQIEGHTICALGDGAAWPVQGLIRHFRPELEERIRRFHASNRQQASN
;
A
#
# COMPACT_ATOMS: atom_id res chain seq x y z
N MET A 1 -14.89 11.79 18.65
CA MET A 1 -14.25 11.10 17.52
C MET A 1 -14.06 9.64 17.89
N PHE A 2 -14.28 8.69 16.98
CA PHE A 2 -14.07 7.26 17.26
C PHE A 2 -12.65 6.83 16.87
N LEU A 3 -12.04 5.92 17.63
CA LEU A 3 -10.80 5.24 17.22
C LEU A 3 -11.07 4.36 16.00
N VAL A 4 -10.06 4.12 15.16
CA VAL A 4 -10.12 3.10 14.10
C VAL A 4 -10.58 1.76 14.68
N THR A 5 -9.99 1.36 15.80
CA THR A 5 -10.37 0.15 16.55
C THR A 5 -11.85 0.14 16.91
N SER A 6 -12.40 1.26 17.38
CA SER A 6 -13.82 1.35 17.75
C SER A 6 -14.73 1.20 16.53
N VAL A 7 -14.40 1.81 15.40
CA VAL A 7 -15.18 1.66 14.15
C VAL A 7 -15.20 0.20 13.71
N CYS A 8 -14.03 -0.44 13.66
CA CYS A 8 -13.92 -1.83 13.25
C CYS A 8 -14.63 -2.80 14.20
N LEU A 9 -14.39 -2.69 15.52
CA LEU A 9 -14.92 -3.64 16.50
C LEU A 9 -16.41 -3.45 16.79
N VAL A 10 -16.89 -2.21 16.85
CA VAL A 10 -18.24 -1.91 17.34
C VAL A 10 -19.26 -1.85 16.19
N LEU A 11 -18.90 -1.23 15.07
CA LEU A 11 -19.85 -0.97 13.98
C LEU A 11 -19.78 -2.04 12.88
N ALA A 12 -18.59 -2.59 12.62
CA ALA A 12 -18.39 -3.56 11.53
C ALA A 12 -18.35 -5.03 11.98
N GLY A 13 -18.56 -5.31 13.28
CA GLY A 13 -18.56 -6.69 13.81
C GLY A 13 -17.16 -7.28 14.07
N GLY A 14 -16.11 -6.46 13.96
CA GLY A 14 -14.72 -6.85 14.20
C GLY A 14 -13.98 -7.38 12.99
N VAL A 15 -12.66 -7.55 13.15
CA VAL A 15 -11.79 -8.17 12.14
C VAL A 15 -12.05 -9.67 12.12
N THR A 16 -12.11 -10.28 10.93
CA THR A 16 -12.21 -11.74 10.78
C THR A 16 -11.09 -12.42 11.56
N GLY A 17 -11.41 -13.36 12.45
CA GLY A 17 -10.41 -14.01 13.33
C GLY A 17 -9.98 -13.19 14.55
N GLY A 18 -10.63 -12.05 14.81
CA GLY A 18 -10.36 -11.18 15.96
C GLY A 18 -9.33 -10.08 15.68
N TRP A 19 -9.23 -9.11 16.59
CA TRP A 19 -8.34 -7.94 16.42
C TRP A 19 -6.86 -8.32 16.27
N ASP A 20 -6.44 -9.40 16.93
CA ASP A 20 -5.08 -9.91 16.80
C ASP A 20 -4.73 -10.45 15.40
N ASN A 21 -5.75 -10.72 14.58
CA ASN A 21 -5.59 -11.13 13.20
C ASN A 21 -5.47 -9.95 12.22
N LEU A 22 -5.52 -8.70 12.70
CA LEU A 22 -5.34 -7.53 11.84
C LEU A 22 -3.91 -7.45 11.30
N LEU A 23 -3.77 -7.22 10.00
CA LEU A 23 -2.51 -6.90 9.34
C LEU A 23 -2.35 -5.39 9.20
N GLY A 24 -3.34 -4.73 8.60
CA GLY A 24 -3.37 -3.28 8.45
C GLY A 24 -4.69 -2.77 7.88
N VAL A 25 -4.85 -1.45 7.89
CA VAL A 25 -6.07 -0.78 7.45
C VAL A 25 -5.70 0.35 6.49
N ILE A 26 -6.43 0.47 5.38
CA ILE A 26 -6.46 1.71 4.58
C ILE A 26 -7.66 2.51 5.08
N PRO A 27 -7.47 3.62 5.81
CA PRO A 27 -8.54 4.25 6.58
C PRO A 27 -9.50 5.09 5.72
N GLY A 28 -9.04 5.59 4.57
CA GLY A 28 -9.74 6.64 3.83
C GLY A 28 -9.97 6.37 2.35
N GLY A 29 -10.17 5.10 1.99
CA GLY A 29 -10.26 4.66 0.60
C GLY A 29 -8.90 4.47 -0.05
N SER A 30 -8.89 3.92 -1.27
CA SER A 30 -7.68 3.41 -1.93
C SER A 30 -6.56 4.43 -2.11
N SER A 31 -6.86 5.73 -2.07
CA SER A 31 -5.86 6.79 -2.21
C SER A 31 -5.03 6.99 -0.95
N THR A 32 -5.47 6.49 0.20
CA THR A 32 -4.79 6.76 1.47
C THR A 32 -3.76 5.68 1.81
N PRO A 33 -2.60 6.04 2.38
CA PRO A 33 -1.60 5.06 2.81
C PRO A 33 -2.17 4.05 3.81
N ILE A 34 -1.79 2.78 3.68
CA ILE A 34 -2.09 1.78 4.70
C ILE A 34 -1.38 2.12 6.02
N ILE A 35 -2.05 1.90 7.14
CA ILE A 35 -1.48 1.93 8.48
C ILE A 35 -1.45 0.52 9.08
N PRO A 36 -0.35 0.10 9.75
CA PRO A 36 -0.26 -1.21 10.38
C PRO A 36 -1.13 -1.25 11.64
N ARG A 37 -1.40 -2.45 12.14
CA ARG A 37 -2.16 -2.66 13.39
C ARG A 37 -1.67 -1.75 14.54
N SER A 38 -0.37 -1.65 14.75
CA SER A 38 0.22 -0.86 15.85
C SER A 38 -0.16 0.62 15.81
N VAL A 39 -0.45 1.17 14.63
CA VAL A 39 -0.95 2.54 14.48
C VAL A 39 -2.48 2.58 14.64
N CYS A 40 -3.18 1.54 14.18
CA CYS A 40 -4.63 1.44 14.29
C CYS A 40 -5.12 1.40 15.75
N ASP A 41 -4.30 0.87 16.67
CA ASP A 41 -4.65 0.71 18.08
C ASP A 41 -5.01 2.06 18.75
N ASP A 42 -4.31 3.14 18.39
CA ASP A 42 -4.41 4.46 19.06
C ASP A 42 -4.94 5.59 18.17
N VAL A 43 -5.04 5.40 16.85
CA VAL A 43 -5.37 6.48 15.93
C VAL A 43 -6.88 6.76 15.85
N LEU A 44 -7.23 8.05 15.89
CA LEU A 44 -8.61 8.53 15.72
C LEU A 44 -8.98 8.61 14.24
N MET A 45 -10.23 8.32 13.92
CA MET A 45 -10.81 8.49 12.58
C MET A 45 -11.22 9.95 12.34
N ASP A 46 -10.22 10.83 12.28
CA ASP A 46 -10.38 12.23 11.86
C ASP A 46 -9.26 12.68 10.92
N PHE A 47 -9.44 13.88 10.35
CA PHE A 47 -8.49 14.42 9.38
C PHE A 47 -7.11 14.63 10.00
N ASP A 48 -7.03 15.28 11.16
CA ASP A 48 -5.75 15.70 11.74
C ASP A 48 -4.95 14.51 12.27
N ALA A 49 -5.58 13.60 13.03
CA ALA A 49 -4.92 12.43 13.59
C ALA A 49 -4.40 11.48 12.51
N LEU A 50 -5.16 11.26 11.43
CA LEU A 50 -4.72 10.42 10.32
C LEU A 50 -3.58 11.06 9.52
N VAL A 51 -3.56 12.38 9.37
CA VAL A 51 -2.40 13.09 8.80
C VAL A 51 -1.17 12.94 9.68
N GLN A 52 -1.30 13.05 11.02
CA GLN A 52 -0.19 12.81 11.94
C GLN A 52 0.31 11.36 11.89
N ALA A 53 -0.57 10.40 11.61
CA ALA A 53 -0.24 9.00 11.37
C ALA A 53 0.34 8.73 9.95
N GLN A 54 0.68 9.78 9.20
CA GLN A 54 1.21 9.69 7.83
C GLN A 54 0.29 8.98 6.83
N THR A 55 -1.02 9.10 7.04
CA THR A 55 -2.07 8.66 6.13
C THR A 55 -3.10 9.79 5.94
N GLY A 56 -4.33 9.49 5.55
CA GLY A 56 -5.40 10.47 5.43
C GLY A 56 -6.78 9.87 5.66
N LEU A 57 -7.75 10.70 6.01
CA LEU A 57 -9.15 10.25 6.17
C LEU A 57 -9.85 9.99 4.84
N GLY A 58 -9.47 10.69 3.77
CA GLY A 58 -10.05 10.54 2.44
C GLY A 58 -11.58 10.50 2.44
N THR A 59 -12.16 9.45 1.87
CA THR A 59 -13.63 9.24 1.83
C THR A 59 -14.19 8.55 3.08
N ALA A 60 -13.35 8.27 4.08
CA ALA A 60 -13.65 7.42 5.23
C ALA A 60 -14.14 6.01 4.83
N ALA A 61 -13.68 5.50 3.69
CA ALA A 61 -13.91 4.11 3.27
C ALA A 61 -12.80 3.20 3.84
N LEU A 62 -13.05 2.60 5.00
CA LEU A 62 -12.07 1.70 5.63
C LEU A 62 -11.97 0.38 4.86
N ILE A 63 -10.76 0.04 4.42
CA ILE A 63 -10.42 -1.28 3.85
C ILE A 63 -9.58 -2.01 4.88
N VAL A 64 -10.17 -3.04 5.49
CA VAL A 64 -9.54 -3.84 6.55
C VAL A 64 -8.88 -5.07 5.92
N MET A 65 -7.60 -5.29 6.21
CA MET A 65 -6.84 -6.45 5.75
C MET A 65 -6.35 -7.27 6.95
N ASP A 66 -6.68 -8.55 6.97
CA ASP A 66 -6.22 -9.49 8.00
C ASP A 66 -4.89 -10.16 7.58
N LYS A 67 -4.29 -10.95 8.48
CA LYS A 67 -3.01 -11.63 8.22
C LYS A 67 -3.06 -12.70 7.13
N SER A 68 -4.26 -13.09 6.66
CA SER A 68 -4.41 -14.01 5.53
C SER A 68 -4.24 -13.30 4.18
N THR A 69 -4.23 -11.96 4.18
CA THR A 69 -4.15 -11.14 2.97
C THR A 69 -2.70 -11.01 2.49
N ASP A 70 -2.48 -11.24 1.18
CA ASP A 70 -1.25 -10.83 0.51
C ASP A 70 -1.29 -9.32 0.25
N ILE A 71 -0.73 -8.55 1.19
CA ILE A 71 -0.78 -7.09 1.15
C ILE A 71 -0.05 -6.51 -0.06
N VAL A 72 1.08 -7.10 -0.46
CA VAL A 72 1.83 -6.63 -1.65
C VAL A 72 0.95 -6.79 -2.90
N ARG A 73 0.24 -7.92 -3.02
CA ARG A 73 -0.72 -8.15 -4.11
C ARG A 73 -1.93 -7.24 -4.02
N ALA A 74 -2.45 -6.98 -2.83
CA ALA A 74 -3.57 -6.05 -2.63
C ALA A 74 -3.20 -4.64 -3.12
N ILE A 75 -2.04 -4.12 -2.72
CA ILE A 75 -1.56 -2.81 -3.17
C ILE A 75 -1.23 -2.83 -4.67
N ALA A 76 -0.61 -3.88 -5.21
CA ALA A 76 -0.39 -4.01 -6.65
C ALA A 76 -1.70 -3.93 -7.45
N ARG A 77 -2.78 -4.53 -6.93
CA ARG A 77 -4.11 -4.45 -7.54
C ARG A 77 -4.70 -3.04 -7.50
N LEU A 78 -4.43 -2.27 -6.44
CA LEU A 78 -4.78 -0.85 -6.37
C LEU A 78 -4.01 -0.02 -7.41
N ILE A 79 -2.73 -0.29 -7.60
CA ILE A 79 -1.93 0.43 -8.61
C ILE A 79 -2.38 0.07 -10.03
N GLU A 80 -2.78 -1.18 -10.27
CA GLU A 80 -3.43 -1.57 -11.52
C GLU A 80 -4.74 -0.81 -11.75
N PHE A 81 -5.54 -0.59 -10.70
CA PHE A 81 -6.73 0.27 -10.77
C PHE A 81 -6.36 1.71 -11.14
N TYR A 82 -5.39 2.33 -10.46
CA TYR A 82 -4.95 3.70 -10.77
C TYR A 82 -4.39 3.84 -12.18
N LYS A 83 -3.69 2.81 -12.68
CA LYS A 83 -3.25 2.77 -14.08
C LYS A 83 -4.45 2.78 -15.02
N HIS A 84 -5.44 1.91 -14.77
CA HIS A 84 -6.61 1.77 -15.63
C HIS A 84 -7.48 3.03 -15.66
N GLU A 85 -7.65 3.69 -14.51
CA GLU A 85 -8.49 4.88 -14.35
C GLU A 85 -7.73 6.21 -14.54
N SER A 86 -6.46 6.15 -14.95
CA SER A 86 -5.70 7.35 -15.30
C SER A 86 -6.19 7.89 -16.65
N CYS A 87 -6.60 9.16 -16.68
CA CYS A 87 -7.00 9.83 -17.94
C CYS A 87 -5.83 10.04 -18.92
N GLY A 88 -4.59 9.83 -18.48
CA GLY A 88 -3.40 9.91 -19.31
C GLY A 88 -2.99 11.34 -19.70
N GLN A 89 -3.51 12.39 -19.07
CA GLN A 89 -3.21 13.77 -19.49
C GLN A 89 -1.77 14.21 -19.14
N CYS A 90 -1.35 14.08 -17.88
CA CYS A 90 -0.03 14.50 -17.42
C CYS A 90 0.98 13.34 -17.46
N THR A 91 2.21 13.62 -17.91
CA THR A 91 3.25 12.61 -18.11
C THR A 91 3.62 11.83 -16.84
N PRO A 92 3.83 12.47 -15.67
CA PRO A 92 4.18 11.72 -14.45
C PRO A 92 3.11 10.70 -14.06
N CYS A 93 1.82 11.03 -14.22
CA CYS A 93 0.74 10.08 -13.98
C CYS A 93 0.62 9.02 -15.07
N ARG A 94 0.63 9.42 -16.36
CA ARG A 94 0.41 8.52 -17.50
C ARG A 94 1.48 7.43 -17.57
N GLU A 95 2.75 7.81 -17.45
CA GLU A 95 3.87 6.89 -17.59
C GLU A 95 4.31 6.31 -16.23
N GLY A 96 4.34 7.14 -15.19
CA GLY A 96 4.82 6.74 -13.88
C GLY A 96 3.92 5.71 -13.20
N VAL A 97 2.60 5.83 -13.32
CA VAL A 97 1.67 4.86 -12.71
C VAL A 97 1.74 3.50 -13.42
N ASP A 98 1.90 3.45 -14.74
CA ASP A 98 2.12 2.18 -15.45
C ASP A 98 3.48 1.56 -15.08
N TRP A 99 4.53 2.38 -14.89
CA TRP A 99 5.82 1.88 -14.43
C TRP A 99 5.75 1.33 -13.00
N MET A 100 5.12 2.05 -12.06
CA MET A 100 4.86 1.54 -10.71
C MET A 100 4.08 0.23 -10.74
N ASN A 101 3.05 0.12 -11.59
CA ASN A 101 2.28 -1.11 -11.74
C ASN A 101 3.17 -2.30 -12.15
N LYS A 102 4.02 -2.11 -13.17
CA LYS A 102 4.96 -3.16 -13.63
C LYS A 102 5.92 -3.58 -12.51
N MET A 103 6.47 -2.64 -11.76
CA MET A 103 7.35 -2.94 -10.63
C MET A 103 6.60 -3.66 -9.51
N MET A 104 5.40 -3.21 -9.16
CA MET A 104 4.57 -3.84 -8.13
C MET A 104 4.23 -5.29 -8.46
N TRP A 105 3.89 -5.60 -9.71
CA TRP A 105 3.65 -6.99 -10.12
C TRP A 105 4.91 -7.86 -10.11
N ARG A 106 6.09 -7.29 -10.39
CA ARG A 106 7.36 -7.99 -10.17
C ARG A 106 7.63 -8.23 -8.68
N MET A 107 7.36 -7.24 -7.82
CA MET A 107 7.45 -7.36 -6.37
C MET A 107 6.49 -8.44 -5.81
N CYS A 108 5.28 -8.57 -6.37
CA CYS A 108 4.36 -9.67 -6.03
C CYS A 108 4.96 -11.06 -6.26
N GLN A 109 5.75 -11.21 -7.33
CA GLN A 109 6.43 -12.47 -7.63
C GLN A 109 7.74 -12.64 -6.84
N GLY A 110 8.27 -11.56 -6.25
CA GLY A 110 9.63 -11.51 -5.70
C GLY A 110 10.72 -11.35 -6.77
N ASN A 111 10.35 -11.19 -8.05
CA ASN A 111 11.28 -11.03 -9.18
C ASN A 111 11.81 -9.59 -9.30
N ALA A 112 12.43 -9.11 -8.23
CA ALA A 112 13.02 -7.79 -8.12
C ALA A 112 14.33 -7.84 -7.32
N GLN A 113 15.10 -6.76 -7.35
CA GLN A 113 16.23 -6.55 -6.45
C GLN A 113 15.79 -5.67 -5.26
N GLU A 114 16.43 -5.82 -4.10
CA GLU A 114 16.10 -5.01 -2.91
C GLU A 114 16.27 -3.50 -3.18
N ALA A 115 17.26 -3.11 -4.00
CA ALA A 115 17.45 -1.73 -4.43
C ALA A 115 16.27 -1.17 -5.27
N GLU A 116 15.45 -2.04 -5.88
CA GLU A 116 14.25 -1.60 -6.60
C GLU A 116 13.14 -1.11 -5.65
N ILE A 117 13.21 -1.43 -4.34
CA ILE A 117 12.28 -0.89 -3.34
C ILE A 117 12.51 0.62 -3.20
N ASP A 118 13.77 1.04 -3.12
CA ASP A 118 14.15 2.46 -3.03
C ASP A 118 13.86 3.19 -4.35
N MET A 119 14.12 2.54 -5.49
CA MET A 119 13.72 3.09 -6.79
C MET A 119 12.20 3.29 -6.89
N LEU A 120 11.40 2.34 -6.42
CA LEU A 120 9.95 2.44 -6.41
C LEU A 120 9.47 3.59 -5.51
N TRP A 121 10.13 3.80 -4.37
CA TRP A 121 9.91 4.96 -3.51
C TRP A 121 10.20 6.28 -4.25
N GLU A 122 11.35 6.39 -4.89
CA GLU A 122 11.74 7.58 -5.66
C GLU A 122 10.76 7.88 -6.81
N ILE A 123 10.35 6.86 -7.57
CA ILE A 123 9.34 7.00 -8.62
C ILE A 123 8.03 7.53 -8.04
N SER A 124 7.57 6.98 -6.91
CA SER A 124 6.34 7.47 -6.28
C SER A 124 6.44 8.95 -5.89
N LYS A 125 7.62 9.42 -5.47
CA LYS A 125 7.88 10.83 -5.12
C LYS A 125 8.02 11.74 -6.34
N GLN A 126 8.43 11.21 -7.49
CA GLN A 126 8.43 11.94 -8.76
C GLN A 126 7.03 12.09 -9.35
N ILE A 127 6.08 11.21 -8.99
CA ILE A 127 4.69 11.33 -9.38
C ILE A 127 3.96 12.29 -8.44
N GLU A 128 4.13 12.09 -7.14
CA GLU A 128 3.52 12.94 -6.10
C GLU A 128 3.91 14.41 -6.30
N GLY A 129 2.91 15.30 -6.29
CA GLY A 129 3.11 16.74 -6.43
C GLY A 129 3.51 17.23 -7.83
N HIS A 130 3.71 16.34 -8.80
CA HIS A 130 4.09 16.69 -10.18
C HIS A 130 2.98 16.37 -11.20
N THR A 131 1.77 16.07 -10.75
CA THR A 131 0.60 15.78 -11.59
C THR A 131 -0.42 16.92 -11.59
N ILE A 132 -1.30 16.95 -12.60
CA ILE A 132 -2.33 18.00 -12.73
C ILE A 132 -3.42 17.86 -11.67
N CYS A 133 -3.83 16.63 -11.35
CA CYS A 133 -4.82 16.32 -10.33
C CYS A 133 -4.25 15.35 -9.28
N ALA A 134 -4.99 15.18 -8.19
CA ALA A 134 -4.61 14.33 -7.06
C ALA A 134 -4.69 12.81 -7.33
N LEU A 135 -5.02 12.38 -8.55
CA LEU A 135 -4.95 10.95 -8.91
C LEU A 135 -3.50 10.45 -8.85
N GLY A 136 -2.54 11.28 -9.24
CA GLY A 136 -1.11 10.97 -9.12
C GLY A 136 -0.70 10.70 -7.68
N ASP A 137 -1.09 11.59 -6.77
CA ASP A 137 -0.85 11.42 -5.33
C ASP A 137 -1.56 10.16 -4.80
N GLY A 138 -2.83 9.97 -5.17
CA GLY A 138 -3.60 8.79 -4.81
C GLY A 138 -3.03 7.47 -5.34
N ALA A 139 -2.27 7.47 -6.43
CA ALA A 139 -1.55 6.32 -6.95
C ALA A 139 -0.19 6.12 -6.26
N ALA A 140 0.49 7.19 -5.87
CA ALA A 140 1.79 7.13 -5.20
C ALA A 140 1.65 6.70 -3.72
N TRP A 141 0.67 7.23 -3.01
CA TRP A 141 0.49 7.04 -1.57
C TRP A 141 0.30 5.59 -1.10
N PRO A 142 -0.43 4.71 -1.81
CA PRO A 142 -0.55 3.30 -1.44
C PRO A 142 0.79 2.56 -1.50
N VAL A 143 1.61 2.86 -2.51
CA VAL A 143 2.98 2.31 -2.65
C VAL A 143 3.88 2.84 -1.53
N GLN A 144 3.82 4.15 -1.24
CA GLN A 144 4.58 4.73 -0.15
C GLN A 144 4.21 4.14 1.21
N GLY A 145 2.91 3.97 1.48
CA GLY A 145 2.43 3.31 2.70
C GLY A 145 2.91 1.87 2.83
N LEU A 146 2.84 1.10 1.72
CA LEU A 146 3.35 -0.27 1.67
C LEU A 146 4.85 -0.32 1.99
N ILE A 147 5.67 0.49 1.31
CA ILE A 147 7.13 0.50 1.53
C ILE A 147 7.43 0.91 2.98
N ARG A 148 6.78 1.97 3.49
CA ARG A 148 7.06 2.47 4.84
C ARG A 148 6.76 1.45 5.94
N HIS A 149 5.68 0.69 5.83
CA HIS A 149 5.21 -0.19 6.90
C HIS A 149 5.51 -1.67 6.67
N PHE A 150 5.67 -2.10 5.42
CA PHE A 150 5.79 -3.50 5.01
C PHE A 150 7.03 -3.76 4.13
N ARG A 151 8.04 -2.88 4.15
CA ARG A 151 9.35 -3.15 3.52
C ARG A 151 9.96 -4.50 3.91
N PRO A 152 9.92 -4.95 5.19
CA PRO A 152 10.45 -6.27 5.54
C PRO A 152 9.75 -7.42 4.79
N GLU A 153 8.46 -7.28 4.47
CA GLU A 153 7.72 -8.28 3.70
C GLU A 153 8.15 -8.30 2.22
N LEU A 154 8.40 -7.13 1.63
CA LEU A 154 8.95 -7.00 0.28
C LEU A 154 10.35 -7.63 0.19
N GLU A 155 11.24 -7.29 1.11
CA GLU A 155 12.61 -7.82 1.18
C GLU A 155 12.62 -9.34 1.38
N GLU A 156 11.81 -9.86 2.30
CA GLU A 156 11.67 -11.29 2.53
C GLU A 156 11.17 -12.03 1.29
N ARG A 157 10.16 -11.47 0.59
CA ARG A 157 9.63 -12.06 -0.64
C ARG A 157 10.69 -12.10 -1.76
N ILE A 158 11.47 -11.03 -1.92
CA ILE A 158 12.60 -10.97 -2.86
C ILE A 158 13.67 -12.02 -2.49
N ARG A 159 14.07 -12.08 -1.21
CA ARG A 159 15.08 -13.04 -0.73
C ARG A 159 14.65 -14.49 -0.97
N ARG A 160 13.38 -14.82 -0.72
CA ARG A 160 12.82 -16.16 -0.99
C ARG A 160 12.88 -16.53 -2.46
N PHE A 161 12.49 -15.62 -3.36
CA PHE A 161 12.52 -15.84 -4.80
C PHE A 161 13.95 -16.12 -5.32
N HIS A 162 14.93 -15.33 -4.86
CA HIS A 162 16.33 -15.57 -5.25
C HIS A 162 16.91 -16.85 -4.65
N ALA A 163 16.50 -17.22 -3.43
CA ALA A 163 16.90 -18.49 -2.82
C ALA A 163 16.37 -19.70 -3.60
N SER A 164 15.10 -19.69 -4.02
CA SER A 164 14.52 -20.79 -4.82
C SER A 164 15.16 -20.90 -6.20
N ASN A 165 15.44 -19.78 -6.87
CA ASN A 165 16.06 -19.80 -8.20
C ASN A 165 17.51 -20.30 -8.17
N ARG A 166 18.27 -19.96 -7.11
CA ARG A 166 19.63 -20.51 -6.92
C ARG A 166 19.63 -22.03 -6.72
N GLN A 167 18.64 -22.56 -6.01
CA GLN A 167 18.48 -24.01 -5.83
C GLN A 167 18.12 -24.71 -7.14
N GLN A 168 17.23 -24.13 -7.96
CA GLN A 168 16.89 -24.68 -9.28
C GLN A 168 18.08 -24.66 -10.25
N ALA A 169 18.93 -23.63 -10.21
CA ALA A 169 20.11 -23.55 -11.06
C ALA A 169 21.25 -24.50 -10.65
N SER A 170 21.17 -25.09 -9.45
CA SER A 170 22.18 -26.02 -8.91
C SER A 170 21.82 -27.50 -9.09
N ASN A 171 20.63 -27.78 -9.61
CA ASN A 171 20.11 -29.12 -9.94
C ASN A 171 20.07 -29.34 -11.45
#